data_AF-A0A7C3JRS8-F1
#
_entry.id   AF-A0A7C3JRS8-F1
#
_cell.length_a   1.000
_cell.length_b   1.000
_cell.length_c   1.000
_cell.angle_alpha   90.00
_cell.angle_beta   90.00
_cell.angle_gamma   90.00
#
_symmetry.space_group_name_H-M   'P 1'
#
loop_
_entity.id
_entity.type
_entity.pdbx_description
1 polymer ?
#
loop_
_entity_poly.entity_id
_entity_poly.type
_entity_poly.pdbx_seq_one_letter_code
_entity_poly.pdbx_strand_id
1 'polypeptide(L)' 'VEGETYEYTEMYPGFAKTARQEGLNELAEWFETLAKAEKSHAGRFSKGLSQIAGKEPAEAGS' A
#
# COMPACT_ATOMS: atom_id res chain seq x y z
N VAL A 1 3.15 -7.32 -2.79
CA VAL A 1 2.20 -6.25 -3.17
C VAL A 1 0.75 -6.60 -2.81
N GLU A 2 0.32 -7.85 -2.91
CA GLU A 2 -1.07 -8.22 -2.58
C GLU A 2 -1.48 -7.93 -1.13
N GLY A 3 -0.61 -8.21 -0.15
CA GLY A 3 -0.86 -7.85 1.26
C GLY A 3 -1.06 -6.34 1.47
N GLU A 4 -0.12 -5.52 0.99
CA GLU A 4 -0.20 -4.06 1.12
C GLU A 4 -1.42 -3.47 0.42
N THR A 5 -1.89 -4.08 -0.68
CA THR A 5 -3.09 -3.59 -1.38
C THR A 5 -4.34 -3.73 -0.53
N TYR A 6 -4.54 -4.89 0.08
CA TYR A 6 -5.66 -5.13 0.99
C TYR A 6 -5.62 -4.18 2.20
N GLU A 7 -4.43 -3.86 2.70
CA GLU A 7 -4.24 -2.98 3.86
C GLU A 7 -4.74 -1.55 3.60
N TYR A 8 -4.38 -0.95 2.46
CA TYR A 8 -4.78 0.43 2.17
C TYR A 8 -6.16 0.58 1.52
N THR A 9 -6.70 -0.46 0.85
CA THR A 9 -8.02 -0.37 0.20
C THR A 9 -9.16 -0.81 1.12
N GLU A 10 -8.94 -1.81 1.98
CA GLU A 10 -10.01 -2.43 2.77
C GLU A 10 -9.75 -2.34 4.28
N MET A 11 -8.61 -2.86 4.76
CA MET A 11 -8.41 -3.10 6.19
C MET A 11 -8.35 -1.79 7.02
N TYR A 12 -7.41 -0.90 6.71
CA TYR A 12 -7.26 0.35 7.46
C TYR A 12 -8.46 1.31 7.28
N PRO A 13 -9.05 1.46 6.07
CA PRO A 13 -10.31 2.18 5.91
C PRO A 13 -11.46 1.59 6.75
N GLY A 14 -11.57 0.26 6.82
CA GLY A 14 -12.54 -0.44 7.67
C GLY A 14 -12.34 -0.14 9.15
N PHE A 15 -11.10 -0.19 9.63
CA PHE A 15 -10.77 0.13 11.02
C PHE A 15 -11.04 1.60 11.37
N ALA A 16 -10.71 2.53 10.46
CA ALA A 16 -11.04 3.94 10.64
C ALA A 16 -12.55 4.17 10.78
N LYS A 17 -13.35 3.49 9.94
CA LYS A 17 -14.82 3.56 10.02
C LYS A 17 -15.35 3.05 11.36
N THR A 18 -14.89 1.87 11.81
CA THR A 18 -15.28 1.32 13.12
C THR A 18 -14.88 2.26 14.26
N ALA A 19 -13.64 2.78 14.25
CA ALA A 19 -13.18 3.72 15.27
C ALA A 19 -14.04 4.99 15.32
N ARG A 20 -14.46 5.55 14.17
CA ARG A 20 -15.41 6.69 14.16
C ARG A 20 -16.78 6.33 14.72
N GLN A 21 -17.28 5.13 14.44
CA GLN A 21 -18.57 4.65 14.98
C GLN A 21 -18.52 4.49 16.51
N GLU A 22 -17.36 4.13 17.05
CA GLU A 22 -17.13 4.00 18.50
C GLU A 22 -16.74 5.33 19.18
N GLY A 23 -16.64 6.43 18.43
CA GLY A 23 -16.26 7.75 18.95
C GLY A 23 -14.76 7.95 19.18
N LEU A 24 -13.93 7.01 18.72
CA LEU A 24 -12.47 7.01 18.83
C LEU A 24 -11.83 7.79 17.67
N ASN A 25 -12.11 9.10 17.59
CA ASN A 25 -11.72 9.93 16.45
C ASN A 25 -10.21 9.98 16.19
N GLU A 26 -9.39 10.09 17.24
CA GLU A 26 -7.92 10.11 17.09
C GLU A 26 -7.40 8.79 16.51
N LEU A 27 -7.96 7.65 16.93
CA LEU A 27 -7.58 6.34 16.42
C LEU A 27 -8.00 6.18 14.94
N ALA A 28 -9.14 6.74 14.55
CA ALA A 28 -9.55 6.75 13.15
C ALA A 28 -8.57 7.53 12.27
N GLU A 29 -8.10 8.70 12.73
CA GLU A 29 -7.09 9.49 12.01
C GLU A 29 -5.74 8.74 11.88
N TRP A 30 -5.38 7.98 12.92
CA TRP A 30 -4.21 7.09 12.85
C TRP A 30 -4.37 6.00 11.78
N PHE A 31 -5.52 5.32 11.73
CA PHE A 31 -5.77 4.31 10.69
C PHE A 31 -5.78 4.90 9.28
N GLU A 32 -6.34 6.09 9.09
CA GLU A 32 -6.28 6.79 7.80
C GLU A 32 -4.84 7.17 7.40
N THR A 33 -3.98 7.48 8.37
CA THR A 33 -2.56 7.75 8.15
C THR A 33 -1.81 6.49 7.74
N LEU A 34 -2.09 5.35 8.39
CA LEU A 34 -1.51 4.06 8.02
C LEU A 34 -1.92 3.62 6.61
N ALA A 35 -3.19 3.78 6.23
CA ALA A 35 -3.64 3.49 4.87
C ALA A 35 -2.84 4.28 3.80
N LYS A 36 -2.53 5.55 4.07
CA LYS A 36 -1.71 6.38 3.15
C LYS A 36 -0.28 5.89 3.05
N ALA A 37 0.31 5.42 4.16
CA ALA A 37 1.66 4.86 4.18
C ALA A 37 1.74 3.58 3.33
N GLU A 38 0.82 2.65 3.52
CA GLU A 38 0.82 1.38 2.76
C GLU A 38 0.53 1.59 1.27
N LYS A 39 -0.30 2.57 0.90
CA LYS A 39 -0.48 2.98 -0.50
C LYS A 39 0.84 3.45 -1.13
N SER A 40 1.68 4.16 -0.36
CA SER A 40 3.00 4.60 -0.81
C SER A 40 3.96 3.42 -0.99
N HIS A 41 3.95 2.44 -0.07
CA HIS A 41 4.73 1.21 -0.20
C HIS A 41 4.34 0.43 -1.47
N ALA A 42 3.04 0.20 -1.69
CA ALA A 42 2.55 -0.52 -2.86
C ALA A 42 2.96 0.17 -4.18
N GLY A 43 2.92 1.50 -4.21
CA GLY A 43 3.38 2.30 -5.35
C GLY A 43 4.89 2.20 -5.60
N ARG A 44 5.70 2.17 -4.53
CA ARG A 44 7.16 2.02 -4.63
C ARG A 44 7.56 0.62 -5.09
N PHE A 45 6.94 -0.42 -4.55
CA PHE A 45 7.16 -1.80 -4.99
C PHE A 45 6.77 -2.00 -6.45
N SER A 46 5.62 -1.46 -6.87
CA SER A 46 5.20 -1.52 -8.27
C SER A 46 6.22 -0.86 -9.21
N LYS A 47 6.72 0.32 -8.85
CA LYS A 47 7.78 1.01 -9.62
C LYS A 47 9.08 0.21 -9.66
N GLY A 48 9.49 -0.39 -8.54
CA GLY A 48 10.68 -1.23 -8.48
C GLY A 48 10.56 -2.48 -9.37
N LEU A 49 9.43 -3.18 -9.29
CA LEU A 49 9.16 -4.34 -10.15
C LEU A 49 9.12 -3.97 -11.63
N SER A 50 8.51 -2.84 -12.01
CA SER A 50 8.56 -2.35 -13.41
C SER A 50 9.98 -2.08 -13.89
N GLN A 51 10.88 -1.58 -13.04
CA GLN A 51 12.28 -1.34 -13.40
C GLN A 51 13.09 -2.63 -13.56
N ILE A 52 12.75 -3.66 -12.80
CA ILE A 52 13.40 -4.98 -12.90
C ILE A 52 12.84 -5.75 -14.11
N ALA A 53 11.51 -5.75 -14.30
CA ALA A 53 10.86 -6.41 -15.43
C ALA A 53 11.11 -5.73 -16.78
N GLY A 54 11.32 -4.40 -16.79
CA GLY A 54 11.71 -3.64 -17.98
C GLY A 54 13.19 -3.75 -18.35
N LYS A 55 14.01 -4.40 -17.51
CA LYS A 55 15.34 -4.87 -17.90
C LYS A 55 15.21 -6.31 -18.40
N GLU A 56 14.86 -6.49 -19.67
CA GLU A 56 15.28 -7.70 -20.37
C GLU A 56 16.81 -7.83 -20.23
N PRO A 57 17.38 -9.04 -20.09
CA PRO A 57 18.83 -9.20 -20.04
C PRO A 57 19.36 -8.66 -21.36
N ALA A 58 20.12 -7.57 -21.30
CA ALA A 58 20.89 -7.10 -22.44
C ALA A 58 21.76 -8.26 -22.91
N GLU A 59 21.38 -8.86 -24.05
CA GLU A 59 22.24 -9.49 -25.03
C GLU A 59 23.42 -10.25 -24.42
N ALA A 60 23.14 -11.40 -23.80
CA ALA A 60 24.15 -12.46 -23.68
C ALA A 60 24.21 -13.20 -25.02
N GLY A 61 24.76 -12.56 -26.06
CA GLY A 61 24.89 -13.20 -27.36
C GLY A 61 25.28 -12.30 -28.52
N SER A 62 26.54 -11.84 -28.57
CA SER A 62 27.48 -12.00 -29.72
C SER A 62 28.78 -11.25 -29.46
#